data_AF-A0A2W4PRQ3-F1
#
_entry.id   AF-A0A2W4PRQ3-F1
#
_cell.length_a   1.000
_cell.length_b   1.000
_cell.length_c   1.000
_cell.angle_alpha   90.00
_cell.angle_beta   90.00
_cell.angle_gamma   90.00
#
_symmetry.space_group_name_H-M   'P 1'
#
loop_
_entity.id
_entity.type
_entity.pdbx_description
1 polymer ?
#
loop_
_entity_poly.entity_id
_entity_poly.type
_entity_poly.pdbx_seq_one_letter_code
_entity_poly.pdbx_strand_id
1 'polypeptide(L)'
;MNYGGWDPILQTALNPDIASEVARALAEDIGPGDVTAALVPASQRARATLITREDIVLCGTAWVDEVFRQLDPSVAVHWRLRDGGEPAAGEVLCEIEGPARPILTGERCALNFLQRLSGPAKITTRNERPLADQK
;
A
#
# COMPACT_ATOMS: atom_id res chain seq x y z
N MET A 1 42.06 22.59 -7.26
CA MET A 1 40.76 23.04 -6.70
C MET A 1 39.76 21.93 -7.01
N ASN A 2 39.47 21.10 -6.02
CA ASN A 2 38.55 19.96 -6.13
C ASN A 2 37.12 20.46 -5.98
N TYR A 3 36.30 20.36 -7.03
CA TYR A 3 34.85 20.42 -6.91
C TYR A 3 34.31 18.99 -6.84
N GLY A 4 33.46 18.78 -5.84
CA GLY A 4 33.13 17.48 -5.24
C GLY A 4 32.59 16.44 -6.21
N GLY A 5 33.09 15.22 -6.00
CA GLY A 5 32.57 14.01 -6.61
C GLY A 5 31.11 13.80 -6.25
N TRP A 6 30.31 13.55 -7.28
CA TRP A 6 29.03 12.88 -7.13
C TRP A 6 29.36 11.40 -6.94
N ASP A 7 29.25 10.89 -5.71
CA ASP A 7 29.37 9.45 -5.42
C ASP A 7 28.04 8.75 -5.79
N PRO A 8 28.00 7.92 -6.84
CA PRO A 8 26.78 7.15 -7.19
C PRO A 8 26.36 6.15 -6.11
N ILE A 9 27.23 5.90 -5.11
CA ILE A 9 26.99 5.00 -3.99
C ILE A 9 25.94 5.58 -3.01
N LEU A 10 25.83 6.91 -2.91
CA LEU A 10 24.82 7.56 -2.05
C LEU A 10 23.41 7.56 -2.65
N GLN A 11 23.28 7.35 -3.97
CA GLN A 11 21.96 7.29 -4.63
C GLN A 11 21.23 5.97 -4.30
N THR A 12 21.98 4.87 -4.12
CA THR A 12 21.42 3.55 -3.75
C THR A 12 20.85 3.54 -2.32
N ALA A 13 21.28 4.45 -1.45
CA ALA A 13 20.80 4.56 -0.07
C ALA A 13 19.38 5.16 0.06
N LEU A 14 18.80 5.67 -1.04
CA LEU A 14 17.53 6.40 -1.01
C LEU A 14 16.33 5.63 -1.59
N ASN A 15 16.52 4.38 -1.99
CA ASN A 15 15.40 3.52 -2.36
C ASN A 15 15.20 2.47 -1.26
N PRO A 16 14.20 2.64 -0.37
CA PRO A 16 13.93 1.62 0.63
C PRO A 16 13.58 0.31 -0.10
N ASP A 17 14.28 -0.76 0.23
CA ASP A 17 13.89 -2.09 -0.19
C ASP A 17 12.52 -2.38 0.46
N ILE A 18 11.47 -2.45 -0.36
CA ILE A 18 10.08 -2.68 0.08
C ILE A 18 10.03 -3.92 0.98
N ALA A 19 10.79 -4.97 0.64
CA ALA A 19 10.82 -6.19 1.44
C ALA A 19 11.38 -5.95 2.84
N SER A 20 12.47 -5.18 2.96
CA SER A 20 13.08 -4.86 4.26
C SER A 20 12.17 -4.00 5.14
N GLU A 21 11.53 -2.98 4.58
CA GLU A 21 10.63 -2.11 5.34
C GLU A 21 9.35 -2.83 5.76
N VAL A 22 8.79 -3.66 4.87
CA VAL A 22 7.64 -4.50 5.21
C VAL A 22 8.00 -5.48 6.31
N ALA A 23 9.16 -6.14 6.24
CA ALA A 23 9.60 -7.07 7.27
C ALA A 23 9.73 -6.37 8.64
N ARG A 24 10.30 -5.16 8.66
CA ARG A 24 10.42 -4.34 9.87
C ARG A 24 9.05 -3.96 10.43
N ALA A 25 8.13 -3.50 9.58
CA ALA A 25 6.78 -3.12 9.98
C ALA A 25 5.98 -4.31 10.51
N LEU A 26 6.09 -5.49 9.88
CA LEU A 26 5.45 -6.72 10.36
C LEU A 26 6.01 -7.15 11.71
N ALA A 27 7.32 -7.08 11.91
CA ALA A 27 7.93 -7.39 13.20
C ALA A 27 7.45 -6.45 14.33
N GLU A 28 7.29 -5.16 14.01
CA GLU A 28 6.73 -4.16 14.93
C GLU A 28 5.26 -4.43 15.24
N ASP A 29 4.46 -4.77 14.23
CA ASP A 29 3.02 -4.94 14.36
C ASP A 29 2.60 -6.25 15.04
N ILE A 30 3.35 -7.34 14.82
CA ILE A 30 3.05 -8.70 15.29
C ILE A 30 3.77 -9.00 16.61
N GLY A 31 4.94 -8.41 16.84
CA GLY A 31 5.75 -8.66 18.03
C GLY A 31 6.01 -10.16 18.26
N PRO A 32 5.73 -10.73 19.46
CA PRO A 32 5.98 -12.14 19.76
C PRO A 32 4.98 -13.11 19.09
N GLY A 33 3.95 -12.61 18.42
CA GLY A 33 2.96 -13.42 17.71
C GLY A 33 1.56 -12.80 17.73
N ASP A 34 0.75 -13.12 16.72
CA ASP A 34 -0.64 -12.68 16.62
C ASP A 34 -1.59 -13.65 17.36
N VAL A 35 -1.80 -13.36 18.64
CA VAL A 35 -2.68 -14.14 19.52
C VAL A 35 -4.14 -14.12 19.03
N THR A 36 -4.55 -13.05 18.36
CA THR A 36 -5.93 -12.89 17.87
C THR A 36 -6.17 -13.80 16.68
N ALA A 37 -5.24 -13.83 15.72
CA ALA A 37 -5.31 -14.77 14.60
C ALA A 37 -5.19 -16.24 15.05
N ALA A 38 -4.50 -16.52 16.15
CA ALA A 38 -4.38 -17.88 16.68
C ALA A 38 -5.73 -18.50 17.11
N LEU A 39 -6.74 -17.68 17.44
CA LEU A 39 -8.10 -18.13 17.76
C LEU A 39 -8.86 -18.65 16.54
N VAL A 40 -8.41 -18.31 15.33
CA VAL A 40 -9.03 -18.74 14.07
C VAL A 40 -8.49 -20.13 13.70
N PRO A 41 -9.33 -21.11 13.32
CA PRO A 41 -8.88 -22.41 12.83
C PRO A 41 -7.87 -22.29 11.69
N ALA A 42 -6.77 -23.06 11.75
CA ALA A 42 -5.70 -22.99 10.74
C ALA A 42 -6.16 -23.37 9.32
N SER A 43 -7.20 -24.20 9.19
CA SER A 43 -7.81 -24.60 7.92
C SER A 43 -8.79 -23.58 7.36
N GLN A 44 -9.16 -22.55 8.13
CA GLN A 44 -10.14 -21.58 7.68
C GLN A 44 -9.56 -20.70 6.57
N ARG A 45 -10.31 -20.58 5.48
CA ARG A 45 -10.03 -19.62 4.40
C ARG A 45 -10.90 -18.38 4.58
N ALA A 46 -10.39 -17.24 4.15
CA ALA A 46 -11.12 -15.97 4.17
C ALA A 46 -10.99 -15.27 2.81
N ARG A 47 -11.96 -14.38 2.57
CA ARG A 47 -11.94 -13.39 1.50
C ARG A 47 -12.23 -12.03 2.13
N ALA A 48 -11.35 -11.07 1.89
CA ALA A 48 -11.50 -9.69 2.32
C ALA A 48 -11.67 -8.78 1.11
N THR A 49 -12.42 -7.70 1.27
CA THR A 49 -12.59 -6.66 0.24
C THR A 49 -12.07 -5.35 0.81
N LEU A 50 -11.10 -4.75 0.13
CA LEU A 50 -10.58 -3.46 0.49
C LEU A 50 -11.33 -2.36 -0.27
N ILE A 51 -11.91 -1.42 0.47
CA ILE A 51 -12.64 -0.27 -0.08
C ILE A 51 -11.98 1.03 0.37
N THR A 52 -12.03 2.07 -0.46
CA THR A 52 -11.69 3.43 -0.02
C THR A 52 -12.90 4.11 0.60
N ARG A 53 -12.68 5.00 1.58
CA ARG A 53 -13.74 5.83 2.20
C ARG A 53 -13.74 7.27 1.70
N GLU A 54 -12.72 7.64 0.94
CA GLU A 54 -12.50 8.99 0.41
C GLU A 54 -12.04 8.88 -1.05
N ASP A 55 -12.13 9.99 -1.78
CA ASP A 55 -11.55 10.08 -3.12
C ASP A 55 -10.02 10.17 -2.98
N ILE A 56 -9.31 9.18 -3.51
CA ILE A 56 -7.85 9.05 -3.35
C ILE A 56 -7.16 8.88 -4.69
N VAL A 57 -5.86 9.17 -4.72
CA VAL A 57 -4.93 8.58 -5.68
C VAL A 57 -4.32 7.37 -5.01
N LEU A 58 -4.60 6.19 -5.55
CA LEU A 58 -4.08 4.92 -5.05
C LEU A 58 -2.57 4.83 -5.31
N CYS A 59 -1.80 4.61 -4.25
CA CYS A 59 -0.37 4.35 -4.33
C CYS A 59 0.04 3.29 -3.30
N GLY A 60 1.02 2.45 -3.63
CA GLY A 60 1.56 1.47 -2.70
C GLY A 60 0.97 0.07 -2.83
N THR A 61 0.38 -0.29 -3.98
CA THR A 61 -0.10 -1.65 -4.25
C THR A 61 0.99 -2.72 -4.01
N ALA A 62 2.22 -2.44 -4.45
CA ALA A 62 3.37 -3.33 -4.24
C ALA A 62 3.72 -3.58 -2.76
N TRP A 63 3.45 -2.60 -1.88
CA TRP A 63 3.72 -2.75 -0.44
C TRP A 63 2.72 -3.72 0.21
N VAL A 64 1.47 -3.68 -0.21
CA VAL A 64 0.43 -4.60 0.24
C VAL A 64 0.69 -6.01 -0.28
N ASP A 65 1.06 -6.15 -1.55
CA ASP A 65 1.44 -7.44 -2.12
C ASP A 65 2.60 -8.06 -1.33
N GLU A 66 3.60 -7.25 -1.00
CA GLU A 66 4.76 -7.68 -0.22
C GLU A 66 4.39 -8.09 1.22
N VAL A 67 3.48 -7.37 1.89
CA VAL A 67 2.95 -7.74 3.23
C VAL A 67 2.38 -9.15 3.21
N PHE A 68 1.48 -9.43 2.29
CA PHE A 68 0.83 -10.75 2.23
C PHE A 68 1.79 -11.84 1.74
N ARG A 69 2.71 -11.51 0.82
CA ARG A 69 3.74 -12.45 0.36
C ARG A 69 4.67 -12.90 1.49
N GLN A 70 5.05 -12.01 2.41
CA GLN A 70 5.89 -12.36 3.56
C GLN A 70 5.15 -13.18 4.61
N LEU A 71 3.85 -12.92 4.80
CA LEU A 71 3.03 -13.65 5.76
C LEU A 71 2.67 -15.05 5.27
N ASP A 72 2.17 -15.17 4.03
CA ASP A 72 1.87 -16.44 3.40
C ASP A 72 1.74 -16.27 1.87
N PRO A 73 2.64 -16.87 1.07
CA PRO A 73 2.62 -16.73 -0.39
C PRO A 73 1.39 -17.36 -1.08
N SER A 74 0.54 -18.09 -0.34
CA SER A 74 -0.74 -18.59 -0.85
C SER A 74 -1.89 -17.57 -0.78
N VAL A 75 -1.65 -16.40 -0.15
CA VAL A 75 -2.60 -15.28 -0.18
C VAL A 75 -2.51 -14.58 -1.53
N ALA A 76 -3.65 -14.50 -2.22
CA ALA A 76 -3.78 -13.83 -3.50
C ALA A 76 -4.42 -12.45 -3.32
N VAL A 77 -3.82 -11.43 -3.92
CA VAL A 77 -4.36 -10.06 -3.96
C VAL A 77 -4.82 -9.74 -5.39
N HIS A 78 -6.11 -9.50 -5.54
CA HIS A 78 -6.77 -9.20 -6.81
C HIS A 78 -7.14 -7.72 -6.87
N TRP A 79 -6.21 -6.92 -7.37
CA TRP A 79 -6.39 -5.49 -7.58
C TRP A 79 -7.38 -5.17 -8.70
N ARG A 80 -8.26 -4.21 -8.44
CA ARG A 80 -9.15 -3.59 -9.44
C ARG A 80 -8.51 -2.36 -10.08
N LEU A 81 -7.68 -1.65 -9.31
CA LEU A 81 -6.91 -0.49 -9.76
C LEU A 81 -5.41 -0.70 -9.53
N ARG A 82 -4.57 0.02 -10.28
CA ARG A 82 -3.11 0.06 -10.08
C ARG A 82 -2.70 1.38 -9.44
N ASP A 83 -1.45 1.47 -9.02
CA ASP A 83 -0.85 2.74 -8.58
C ASP A 83 -1.09 3.85 -9.62
N GLY A 84 -1.49 5.03 -9.15
CA GLY A 84 -1.93 6.16 -9.97
C GLY A 84 -3.42 6.16 -10.35
N GLY A 85 -4.17 5.10 -10.02
CA GLY A 85 -5.63 5.09 -10.16
C GLY A 85 -6.30 6.06 -9.19
N GLU A 86 -7.45 6.62 -9.56
CA GLU A 86 -8.17 7.62 -8.78
C GLU A 86 -9.56 7.12 -8.35
N PRO A 87 -9.64 6.12 -7.45
CA PRO A 87 -10.93 5.59 -7.02
C PRO A 87 -11.70 6.60 -6.17
N ALA A 88 -13.01 6.66 -6.41
CA ALA A 88 -13.94 7.45 -5.62
C ALA A 88 -14.29 6.76 -4.29
N ALA A 89 -14.77 7.53 -3.32
CA ALA A 89 -15.26 7.02 -2.05
C ALA A 89 -16.27 5.86 -2.24
N GLY A 90 -16.02 4.75 -1.56
CA GLY A 90 -16.83 3.53 -1.63
C GLY A 90 -16.40 2.52 -2.69
N GLU A 91 -15.45 2.86 -3.57
CA GLU A 91 -14.96 1.93 -4.58
C GLU A 91 -14.04 0.85 -4.01
N VAL A 92 -14.12 -0.34 -4.62
CA VAL A 92 -13.29 -1.50 -4.27
C VAL A 92 -11.90 -1.34 -4.90
N LEU A 93 -10.87 -1.34 -4.06
CA LEU A 93 -9.47 -1.26 -4.48
C LEU A 93 -8.94 -2.64 -4.88
N CYS A 94 -9.16 -3.63 -4.01
CA CYS A 94 -8.76 -5.02 -4.24
C CYS A 94 -9.57 -6.00 -3.41
N GLU A 95 -9.47 -7.27 -3.80
CA GLU A 95 -9.98 -8.41 -3.05
C GLU A 95 -8.81 -9.30 -2.66
N ILE A 96 -8.80 -9.80 -1.43
CA ILE A 96 -7.71 -10.61 -0.87
C ILE A 96 -8.28 -11.97 -0.48
N GLU A 97 -7.68 -13.06 -0.95
CA GLU A 97 -8.16 -14.43 -0.72
C GLU A 97 -7.04 -15.36 -0.26
N GLY A 98 -7.31 -16.24 0.71
CA GLY A 98 -6.26 -17.10 1.27
C GLY A 98 -6.62 -17.69 2.63
N PRO A 99 -5.62 -18.25 3.35
CA PRO A 99 -5.80 -18.64 4.74
C PRO A 99 -6.19 -17.44 5.60
N ALA A 100 -7.10 -17.65 6.56
CA ALA A 100 -7.68 -16.54 7.32
C ALA A 100 -6.66 -15.87 8.26
N ARG A 101 -5.73 -16.62 8.85
CA ARG A 101 -4.75 -16.07 9.80
C ARG A 101 -3.82 -15.03 9.16
N PRO A 102 -3.09 -15.32 8.05
CA PRO A 102 -2.26 -14.32 7.36
C PRO A 102 -3.05 -13.08 6.93
N ILE A 103 -4.29 -13.25 6.47
CA ILE A 103 -5.14 -12.12 6.06
C ILE A 103 -5.41 -11.18 7.25
N LEU A 104 -5.83 -11.74 8.39
CA LEU A 104 -6.12 -10.96 9.59
C LEU A 104 -4.85 -10.33 10.19
N THR A 105 -3.76 -11.09 10.25
CA THR A 105 -2.47 -10.61 10.77
C THR A 105 -1.91 -9.46 9.92
N GLY A 106 -2.03 -9.54 8.59
CA GLY A 106 -1.50 -8.53 7.68
C GLY A 106 -2.36 -7.28 7.50
N GLU A 107 -3.63 -7.31 7.95
CA GLU A 107 -4.61 -6.25 7.70
C GLU A 107 -4.09 -4.87 8.13
N ARG A 108 -3.69 -4.72 9.40
CA ARG A 108 -3.26 -3.43 9.94
C ARG A 108 -2.02 -2.90 9.22
N CYS A 109 -1.04 -3.76 8.98
CA CYS A 109 0.20 -3.39 8.31
C CYS A 109 -0.06 -2.93 6.87
N ALA A 110 -0.83 -3.71 6.10
CA ALA A 110 -1.21 -3.39 4.72
C ALA A 110 -2.00 -2.07 4.63
N LEU A 111 -3.00 -1.89 5.51
CA LEU A 111 -3.79 -0.66 5.56
C LEU A 111 -2.94 0.56 5.91
N ASN A 112 -1.99 0.42 6.83
CA ASN A 112 -1.10 1.52 7.23
C ASN A 112 -0.21 1.97 6.07
N PHE A 113 0.31 1.03 5.27
CA PHE A 113 1.08 1.38 4.07
C PHE A 113 0.23 2.12 3.04
N LEU A 114 -0.94 1.59 2.68
CA LEU A 114 -1.81 2.26 1.72
C LEU A 114 -2.24 3.65 2.18
N GLN A 115 -2.64 3.81 3.45
CA GLN A 115 -3.05 5.11 3.98
C GLN A 115 -1.91 6.14 3.97
N ARG A 116 -0.65 5.70 4.15
CA ARG A 116 0.51 6.59 4.16
C ARG A 116 0.98 6.96 2.76
N LEU A 117 0.90 6.02 1.82
CA LEU A 117 1.41 6.17 0.45
C LEU A 117 0.36 6.76 -0.50
N SER A 118 -0.91 6.41 -0.30
CA SER A 118 -2.02 7.00 -1.03
C SER A 118 -2.32 8.39 -0.47
N GLY A 119 -2.74 9.30 -1.35
CA GLY A 119 -3.10 10.66 -0.98
C GLY A 119 -4.51 11.00 -1.45
N PRO A 120 -5.13 12.07 -0.92
CA PRO A 120 -6.42 12.53 -1.42
C PRO A 120 -6.29 12.90 -2.91
N ALA A 121 -7.29 12.53 -3.71
CA ALA A 121 -7.43 12.97 -5.08
C ALA A 121 -7.70 14.49 -5.06
N LYS A 122 -6.64 15.30 -5.02
CA LYS A 122 -6.79 16.73 -5.23
C LYS A 122 -7.11 16.91 -6.71
N ILE A 123 -8.35 17.28 -7.00
CA ILE A 123 -8.72 17.85 -8.29
C ILE A 123 -7.77 19.03 -8.51
N THR A 124 -6.72 18.83 -9.31
CA THR A 124 -5.97 19.94 -9.84
C THR A 124 -6.89 20.55 -10.88
N THR A 125 -7.78 21.45 -10.46
CA THR A 125 -8.40 22.38 -11.41
C THR A 125 -7.23 23.16 -11.97
N ARG A 126 -6.73 22.74 -13.13
CA ARG A 126 -5.95 23.61 -13.99
C ARG A 126 -6.88 24.78 -14.25
N ASN A 127 -6.70 25.86 -13.49
CA ASN A 127 -7.24 27.16 -13.83
C ASN A 127 -6.49 27.63 -15.08
N GLU A 128 -6.78 27.00 -16.22
CA GLU A 128 -6.64 27.66 -17.51
C GLU A 128 -7.63 28.81 -17.46
N ARG A 129 -7.17 29.95 -16.92
CA ARG A 129 -7.82 31.23 -17.17
C ARG A 129 -7.98 31.30 -18.69
N PRO A 130 -9.20 31.41 -19.23
CA PRO A 130 -9.32 31.93 -20.57
C PRO A 130 -8.64 33.30 -20.52
N LEU A 131 -7.57 33.48 -21.29
CA LEU A 131 -7.18 34.80 -21.74
C LEU A 131 -8.36 35.28 -22.59
N ALA A 132 -9.34 35.87 -21.92
CA ALA A 132 -10.39 36.61 -22.58
C ALA A 132 -9.72 37.87 -23.12
N ASP A 133 -9.36 37.80 -24.39
CA ASP A 133 -9.35 38.97 -25.26
C ASP A 133 -10.68 39.71 -25.08
N GLN A 134 -10.61 40.97 -24.65
CA GLN A 134 -11.55 42.00 -25.11
C GLN A 134 -11.01 43.41 -24.82
N LYS A 135 -10.61 44.02 -25.95
CA LYS A 135 -10.54 45.44 -26.35
C LYS A 135 -10.76 46.52 -25.30
#